data_AF-A0A9E2BXK7-F1
#
_entry.id   AF-A0A9E2BXK7-F1
#
_cell.length_a   1.000
_cell.length_b   1.000
_cell.length_c   1.000
_cell.angle_alpha   90.00
_cell.angle_beta   90.00
_cell.angle_gamma   90.00
#
_symmetry.space_group_name_H-M   'P 1'
#
loop_
_entity.id
_entity.type
_entity.pdbx_description
1 polymer ?
#
loop_
_entity_poly.entity_id
_entity_poly.type
_entity_poly.pdbx_seq_one_letter_code
_entity_poly.pdbx_strand_id
1 'polypeptide(L)'
;MKKLILMLLILLLLTLPAFALNPVYQVGEYWGENDGDQFGLGTAMGDFDNDGHDEFIIGAYGWNEGMSKNYYYHWDGDWPTDPLWTFQGDTPYYSYDIMDENVGDFNDDGIDDFSLVLRNFDDMNRIDVLYGSTDFDSIPDWSDTIPNIVGLNELYRCDDVNGDGFDDIMARYMVNGSTTQIHQLRIYNGGSDPDTIPDWLQSANWVNMFA
;
A
#
# COMPACT_ATOMS: atom_id res chain seq x y z
N MET A 1 -26.56 56.50 -9.69
CA MET A 1 -25.61 55.96 -8.69
C MET A 1 -25.80 54.45 -8.46
N LYS A 2 -26.96 53.96 -7.97
CA LYS A 2 -27.17 52.52 -7.70
C LYS A 2 -26.91 51.57 -8.89
N LYS A 3 -27.35 51.93 -10.11
CA LYS A 3 -27.11 51.12 -11.32
C LYS A 3 -25.63 51.06 -11.73
N LEU A 4 -24.86 52.11 -11.46
CA LEU A 4 -23.42 52.18 -11.78
C LEU A 4 -22.62 51.30 -10.82
N ILE A 5 -22.98 51.32 -9.53
CA ILE A 5 -22.37 50.46 -8.50
C ILE A 5 -22.64 48.98 -8.81
N LEU A 6 -23.87 48.64 -9.19
CA LEU A 6 -24.22 47.26 -9.57
C LEU A 6 -23.43 46.80 -10.81
N MET A 7 -23.26 47.65 -11.82
CA MET A 7 -22.51 47.32 -13.03
C MET A 7 -21.01 47.15 -12.74
N LEU A 8 -20.43 47.96 -11.84
CA LEU A 8 -19.04 47.82 -11.37
C LEU A 8 -18.83 46.52 -10.58
N LEU A 9 -19.78 46.12 -9.72
CA LEU A 9 -19.71 44.86 -8.99
C LEU A 9 -19.79 43.64 -9.92
N ILE A 10 -20.65 43.69 -10.94
CA ILE A 10 -20.74 42.63 -11.96
C ILE A 10 -19.45 42.57 -12.79
N LEU A 11 -18.87 43.72 -13.17
CA LEU A 11 -17.60 43.76 -13.90
C LEU A 11 -16.46 43.19 -13.04
N LEU A 12 -16.43 43.50 -11.74
CA LEU A 12 -15.44 42.98 -10.80
C LEU A 12 -15.53 41.45 -10.70
N LEU A 13 -16.74 40.90 -10.55
CA LEU A 13 -17.03 39.45 -10.52
C LEU A 13 -16.64 38.74 -11.83
N LEU A 14 -16.78 39.41 -12.98
CA LEU A 14 -16.42 38.86 -14.30
C LEU A 14 -14.91 38.94 -14.62
N THR A 15 -14.14 39.70 -13.82
CA THR A 15 -12.69 39.88 -14.03
C THR A 15 -11.82 39.18 -12.99
N LEU A 16 -12.40 38.56 -11.96
CA LEU A 16 -11.64 37.73 -11.03
C LEU A 16 -11.13 36.50 -11.79
N PRO A 17 -9.81 36.28 -11.88
CA PRO A 17 -9.31 35.00 -12.35
C PRO A 17 -9.87 33.93 -11.41
N ALA A 18 -10.42 32.87 -11.97
CA ALA A 18 -10.74 31.67 -11.20
C ALA A 18 -9.41 31.03 -10.78
N PHE A 19 -8.80 31.53 -9.72
CA PHE A 19 -7.75 30.80 -9.03
C PHE A 19 -8.41 29.59 -8.36
N ALA A 20 -7.77 28.43 -8.43
CA ALA A 20 -8.19 27.28 -7.64
C ALA A 20 -8.26 27.72 -6.17
N LEU A 21 -9.42 27.58 -5.53
CA LEU A 21 -9.61 27.93 -4.13
C LEU A 21 -8.75 27.06 -3.21
N ASN A 22 -8.34 25.88 -3.69
CA ASN A 22 -7.50 24.91 -3.01
C ASN A 22 -6.31 24.53 -3.92
N PRO A 23 -5.26 25.36 -4.01
CA PRO A 23 -4.04 24.98 -4.73
C PRO A 23 -3.39 23.76 -4.06
N VAL A 24 -3.02 22.77 -4.86
CA VAL A 24 -2.20 21.63 -4.42
C VAL A 24 -0.76 22.10 -4.41
N TYR A 25 -0.13 22.10 -3.24
CA TYR A 25 1.30 22.40 -3.08
C TYR A 25 2.07 21.11 -2.84
N GLN A 26 3.25 21.05 -3.43
CA GLN A 26 4.23 20.04 -3.06
C GLN A 26 4.72 20.33 -1.64
N VAL A 27 4.65 19.32 -0.77
CA VAL A 27 5.01 19.43 0.65
C VAL A 27 6.36 18.82 0.99
N GLY A 28 6.87 17.88 0.16
CA GLY A 28 8.19 17.27 0.35
C GLY A 28 8.75 16.61 -0.92
N GLU A 29 10.02 16.23 -0.86
CA GLU A 29 10.75 15.40 -1.84
C GLU A 29 11.62 14.41 -1.08
N TYR A 30 11.65 13.15 -1.56
CA TYR A 30 12.44 12.09 -0.97
C TYR A 30 13.28 11.41 -2.03
N TRP A 31 14.45 10.90 -1.63
CA TRP A 31 15.41 10.26 -2.50
C TRP A 31 15.90 8.96 -1.87
N GLY A 32 16.17 7.95 -2.71
CA GLY A 32 16.86 6.74 -2.28
C GLY A 32 18.30 7.02 -1.85
N GLU A 33 18.86 6.12 -1.04
CA GLU A 33 20.23 6.26 -0.54
C GLU A 33 21.27 6.23 -1.67
N ASN A 34 21.03 5.43 -2.72
CA ASN A 34 21.92 5.29 -3.86
C ASN A 34 21.18 5.21 -5.21
N ASP A 35 21.93 5.48 -6.29
CA ASP A 35 21.48 5.24 -7.66
C ASP A 35 21.14 3.76 -7.87
N GLY A 36 19.94 3.49 -8.37
CA GLY A 36 19.51 2.12 -8.66
C GLY A 36 18.81 1.42 -7.49
N ASP A 37 18.62 2.07 -6.35
CA ASP A 37 17.85 1.52 -5.22
C ASP A 37 16.35 1.37 -5.53
N GLN A 38 15.89 1.91 -6.67
CA GLN A 38 14.48 1.85 -7.09
C GLN A 38 13.54 2.37 -5.99
N PHE A 39 13.95 3.47 -5.34
CA PHE A 39 13.18 4.15 -4.29
C PHE A 39 11.87 4.73 -4.84
N GLY A 40 10.78 4.61 -4.08
CA GLY A 40 9.44 5.06 -4.48
C GLY A 40 8.67 4.04 -5.30
N LEU A 41 9.13 2.79 -5.34
CA LEU A 41 8.53 1.76 -6.17
C LEU A 41 7.38 1.03 -5.45
N GLY A 42 7.49 0.84 -4.12
CA GLY A 42 6.38 0.46 -3.23
C GLY A 42 6.03 1.63 -2.32
N THR A 43 4.74 1.83 -2.04
CA THR A 43 4.28 2.91 -1.14
C THR A 43 2.97 2.55 -0.46
N ALA A 44 2.90 2.71 0.86
CA ALA A 44 1.66 2.63 1.63
C ALA A 44 1.42 3.94 2.38
N MET A 45 0.16 4.30 2.64
CA MET A 45 -0.22 5.46 3.44
C MET A 45 -1.44 5.14 4.30
N GLY A 46 -1.46 5.56 5.56
CA GLY A 46 -2.54 5.28 6.51
C GLY A 46 -2.21 5.82 7.89
N ASP A 47 -3.23 5.98 8.73
CA ASP A 47 -3.07 6.35 10.14
C ASP A 47 -2.65 5.10 10.92
N PHE A 48 -1.35 4.82 10.90
CA PHE A 48 -0.78 3.57 11.35
C PHE A 48 -0.49 3.58 12.85
N ASP A 49 -0.56 4.74 13.51
CA ASP A 49 -0.39 4.87 14.96
C ASP A 49 -1.58 5.50 15.71
N ASN A 50 -2.65 5.84 14.97
CA ASN A 50 -3.92 6.38 15.47
C ASN A 50 -3.78 7.76 16.13
N ASP A 51 -2.92 8.61 15.60
CA ASP A 51 -2.78 10.00 16.03
C ASP A 51 -3.74 10.97 15.27
N GLY A 52 -4.41 10.46 14.22
CA GLY A 52 -5.31 11.22 13.36
C GLY A 52 -4.64 11.81 12.11
N HIS A 53 -3.39 11.45 11.84
CA HIS A 53 -2.62 11.86 10.67
C HIS A 53 -2.05 10.64 9.94
N ASP A 54 -2.26 10.56 8.63
CA ASP A 54 -1.68 9.47 7.85
C ASP A 54 -0.15 9.52 7.83
N GLU A 55 0.48 8.40 8.16
CA GLU A 55 1.86 8.09 7.84
C GLU A 55 2.03 7.59 6.41
N PHE A 56 3.29 7.47 6.00
CA PHE A 56 3.62 6.86 4.73
C PHE A 56 4.89 6.03 4.78
N ILE A 57 4.87 4.94 4.02
CA ILE A 57 5.97 4.03 3.81
C ILE A 57 6.44 4.19 2.37
N ILE A 58 7.76 4.21 2.17
CA ILE A 58 8.35 4.20 0.83
C ILE A 58 9.34 3.05 0.73
N GLY A 59 9.20 2.23 -0.30
CA GLY A 59 10.09 1.12 -0.61
C GLY A 59 11.23 1.47 -1.56
N ALA A 60 12.39 0.87 -1.31
CA ALA A 60 13.58 0.83 -2.13
C ALA A 60 13.94 -0.63 -2.43
N TYR A 61 13.26 -1.19 -3.43
CA TYR A 61 13.40 -2.59 -3.84
C TYR A 61 14.85 -2.98 -4.22
N GLY A 62 15.59 -2.07 -4.85
CA GLY A 62 16.96 -2.31 -5.32
C GLY A 62 18.03 -2.17 -4.24
N TRP A 63 17.66 -1.73 -3.03
CA TRP A 63 18.61 -1.38 -1.97
C TRP A 63 19.54 -2.55 -1.62
N ASN A 64 20.84 -2.23 -1.45
CA ASN A 64 21.91 -3.14 -1.06
C ASN A 64 21.93 -4.46 -1.86
N GLU A 65 22.07 -4.36 -3.18
CA GLU A 65 22.10 -5.51 -4.11
C GLU A 65 20.79 -6.33 -4.09
N GLY A 66 19.65 -5.65 -3.91
CA GLY A 66 18.32 -6.27 -3.94
C GLY A 66 17.86 -6.85 -2.60
N MET A 67 18.52 -6.53 -1.49
CA MET A 67 18.02 -6.87 -0.14
C MET A 67 16.72 -6.13 0.21
N SER A 68 16.42 -5.05 -0.51
CA SER A 68 15.23 -4.21 -0.29
C SER A 68 15.22 -3.51 1.07
N LYS A 69 14.63 -2.33 1.10
CA LYS A 69 14.47 -1.54 2.33
C LYS A 69 13.24 -0.67 2.23
N ASN A 70 12.54 -0.52 3.32
CA ASN A 70 11.39 0.36 3.45
C ASN A 70 11.67 1.44 4.51
N TYR A 71 11.10 2.60 4.28
CA TYR A 71 11.30 3.81 5.07
C TYR A 71 9.94 4.27 5.57
N TYR A 72 9.73 4.25 6.88
CA TYR A 72 8.50 4.68 7.54
C TYR A 72 8.65 6.12 8.00
N TYR A 73 7.77 6.99 7.54
CA TYR A 73 7.75 8.41 7.85
C TYR A 73 6.51 8.73 8.69
N HIS A 74 6.77 9.27 9.88
CA HIS A 74 5.76 9.56 10.88
C HIS A 74 5.50 11.05 11.02
N TRP A 75 4.25 11.43 11.16
CA TRP A 75 3.88 12.80 11.44
C TRP A 75 4.02 13.10 12.94
N ASP A 76 5.05 13.88 13.33
CA ASP A 76 5.24 14.33 14.73
C ASP A 76 5.00 15.85 14.86
N GLY A 77 3.89 16.33 14.28
CA GLY A 77 3.48 17.73 14.32
C GLY A 77 4.09 18.66 13.26
N ASP A 78 4.94 18.15 12.37
CA ASP A 78 5.41 18.80 11.14
C ASP A 78 5.66 17.77 10.04
N TRP A 79 5.79 18.22 8.79
CA TRP A 79 6.00 17.32 7.65
C TRP A 79 7.33 16.56 7.79
N PRO A 80 7.33 15.22 7.81
CA PRO A 80 8.54 14.44 8.09
C PRO A 80 9.57 14.59 6.97
N THR A 81 10.81 14.90 7.31
CA THR A 81 11.91 14.99 6.34
C THR A 81 12.82 13.77 6.34
N ASP A 82 12.84 13.05 7.46
CA ASP A 82 13.64 11.87 7.68
C ASP A 82 12.71 10.72 8.12
N PRO A 83 13.02 9.47 7.75
CA PRO A 83 12.26 8.32 8.23
C PRO A 83 12.42 8.20 9.75
N LEU A 84 11.31 7.99 10.46
CA LEU A 84 11.36 7.64 11.88
C LEU A 84 12.06 6.28 12.03
N TRP A 85 11.78 5.37 11.11
CA TRP A 85 12.34 4.05 11.12
C TRP A 85 12.49 3.46 9.71
N THR A 86 13.30 2.41 9.63
CA THR A 86 13.54 1.66 8.40
C THR A 86 13.61 0.18 8.72
N PHE A 87 13.03 -0.65 7.87
CA PHE A 87 13.20 -2.10 7.92
C PHE A 87 13.72 -2.60 6.58
N GLN A 88 14.48 -3.69 6.61
CA GLN A 88 15.20 -4.19 5.45
C GLN A 88 15.20 -5.71 5.42
N GLY A 89 15.38 -6.27 4.23
CA GLY A 89 15.56 -7.71 4.09
C GLY A 89 16.91 -8.17 4.65
N ASP A 90 17.00 -9.45 4.96
CA ASP A 90 18.23 -10.13 5.36
C ASP A 90 18.86 -10.96 4.23
N THR A 91 18.10 -11.20 3.17
CA THR A 91 18.46 -12.08 2.06
C THR A 91 18.27 -11.34 0.73
N PRO A 92 19.29 -11.29 -0.15
CA PRO A 92 19.15 -10.66 -1.45
C PRO A 92 18.02 -11.28 -2.26
N TYR A 93 17.20 -10.43 -2.88
CA TYR A 93 16.08 -10.80 -3.74
C TYR A 93 14.90 -11.51 -3.03
N TYR A 94 14.90 -11.56 -1.69
CA TYR A 94 13.68 -11.78 -0.88
C TYR A 94 13.04 -10.41 -0.68
N SER A 95 12.45 -9.90 -1.75
CA SER A 95 12.23 -8.47 -1.88
C SER A 95 10.89 -8.06 -1.31
N TYR A 96 10.89 -7.12 -0.35
CA TYR A 96 9.73 -6.26 -0.08
C TYR A 96 9.41 -5.51 -1.38
N ASP A 97 8.20 -5.74 -1.91
CA ASP A 97 7.87 -5.56 -3.33
C ASP A 97 7.42 -4.13 -3.66
N ILE A 98 6.98 -3.94 -4.90
CA ILE A 98 6.32 -2.75 -5.49
C ILE A 98 4.97 -2.42 -4.81
N MET A 99 4.48 -3.27 -3.90
CA MET A 99 3.08 -3.31 -3.48
C MET A 99 2.97 -3.34 -1.96
N ASP A 100 3.63 -2.40 -1.30
CA ASP A 100 3.27 -2.07 0.08
C ASP A 100 1.88 -1.41 0.04
N GLU A 101 0.94 -1.87 0.86
CA GLU A 101 -0.45 -1.39 0.81
C GLU A 101 -0.99 -1.18 2.23
N ASN A 102 -1.76 -0.11 2.43
CA ASN A 102 -2.66 0.01 3.59
C ASN A 102 -3.76 -1.03 3.41
N VAL A 103 -3.92 -1.93 4.38
CA VAL A 103 -4.91 -3.01 4.33
C VAL A 103 -6.13 -2.75 5.21
N GLY A 104 -6.23 -1.57 5.80
CA GLY A 104 -7.28 -1.20 6.73
C GLY A 104 -7.08 -1.81 8.10
N ASP A 105 -8.12 -1.78 8.92
CA ASP A 105 -8.11 -2.34 10.28
C ASP A 105 -8.43 -3.85 10.21
N PHE A 106 -7.41 -4.65 9.87
CA PHE A 106 -7.53 -6.09 9.59
C PHE A 106 -7.80 -6.88 10.89
N ASN A 107 -7.52 -6.30 12.06
CA ASN A 107 -7.67 -6.93 13.37
C ASN A 107 -8.72 -6.27 14.29
N ASP A 108 -9.43 -5.22 13.84
CA ASP A 108 -10.46 -4.41 14.56
C ASP A 108 -9.91 -3.78 15.87
N ASP A 109 -8.70 -3.23 15.83
CA ASP A 109 -8.09 -2.50 16.94
C ASP A 109 -8.24 -0.96 16.86
N GLY A 110 -8.82 -0.48 15.76
CA GLY A 110 -9.09 0.92 15.48
C GLY A 110 -7.91 1.67 14.88
N ILE A 111 -6.88 0.96 14.42
CA ILE A 111 -5.68 1.50 13.76
C ILE A 111 -5.60 0.89 12.36
N ASP A 112 -5.21 1.67 11.34
CA ASP A 112 -4.97 1.06 10.03
C ASP A 112 -3.73 0.14 10.11
N ASP A 113 -3.80 -0.98 9.41
CA ASP A 113 -2.70 -1.92 9.22
C ASP A 113 -2.08 -1.74 7.83
N PHE A 114 -0.88 -2.30 7.64
CA PHE A 114 -0.25 -2.32 6.33
C PHE A 114 0.37 -3.66 6.01
N SER A 115 0.61 -3.86 4.73
CA SER A 115 1.18 -5.08 4.20
C SER A 115 2.49 -4.83 3.49
N LEU A 116 3.29 -5.88 3.47
CA LEU A 116 4.51 -5.99 2.71
C LEU A 116 4.43 -7.28 1.91
N VAL A 117 4.56 -7.16 0.59
CA VAL A 117 4.58 -8.31 -0.29
C VAL A 117 6.03 -8.72 -0.51
N LEU A 118 6.37 -10.00 -0.34
CA LEU A 118 7.72 -10.51 -0.60
C LEU A 118 7.74 -11.41 -1.83
N ARG A 119 8.65 -11.12 -2.77
CA ARG A 119 8.89 -11.98 -3.93
C ARG A 119 10.06 -12.92 -3.70
N ASN A 120 9.94 -14.16 -4.20
CA ASN A 120 10.97 -15.21 -4.16
C ASN A 120 11.46 -15.61 -2.76
N PHE A 121 10.70 -15.31 -1.71
CA PHE A 121 10.95 -15.82 -0.37
C PHE A 121 10.90 -17.36 -0.38
N ASP A 122 12.05 -18.01 -0.21
CA ASP A 122 12.19 -19.47 -0.28
C ASP A 122 11.55 -20.12 -1.54
N ASP A 123 11.79 -19.55 -2.73
CA ASP A 123 11.18 -19.96 -4.01
C ASP A 123 9.64 -19.78 -4.09
N MET A 124 9.07 -18.99 -3.18
CA MET A 124 7.65 -18.66 -3.09
C MET A 124 7.45 -17.15 -3.04
N ASN A 125 6.21 -16.68 -3.15
CA ASN A 125 5.89 -15.32 -2.72
C ASN A 125 5.17 -15.39 -1.37
N ARG A 126 5.35 -14.34 -0.57
CA ARG A 126 4.77 -14.18 0.76
C ARG A 126 4.03 -12.84 0.86
N ILE A 127 2.96 -12.79 1.63
CA ILE A 127 2.34 -11.56 2.11
C ILE A 127 2.58 -11.52 3.60
N ASP A 128 3.06 -10.39 4.08
CA ASP A 128 3.18 -10.07 5.49
C ASP A 128 2.23 -8.90 5.77
N VAL A 129 1.42 -9.02 6.82
CA VAL A 129 0.61 -7.93 7.37
C VAL A 129 1.19 -7.58 8.73
N LEU A 130 1.34 -6.28 8.98
CA LEU A 130 1.85 -5.70 10.21
C LEU A 130 0.74 -4.84 10.80
N TYR A 131 0.41 -5.07 12.06
CA TYR A 131 -0.68 -4.39 12.75
C TYR A 131 -0.30 -3.04 13.27
N GLY A 132 -1.13 -2.05 12.93
CA GLY A 132 -1.22 -0.70 13.49
C GLY A 132 -0.79 -0.61 14.96
N SER A 133 0.14 0.29 15.32
CA SER A 133 0.58 0.42 16.71
C SER A 133 1.41 1.67 16.99
N THR A 134 1.39 2.16 18.22
CA THR A 134 2.39 3.17 18.66
C THR A 134 3.76 2.54 18.94
N ASP A 135 3.83 1.21 19.11
CA ASP A 135 5.03 0.44 19.46
C ASP A 135 5.27 -0.68 18.41
N PHE A 136 5.23 -0.36 17.11
CA PHE A 136 5.50 -1.34 16.05
C PHE A 136 6.89 -2.01 16.16
N ASP A 137 6.95 -3.26 15.71
CA ASP A 137 8.19 -3.92 15.33
C ASP A 137 8.14 -4.45 13.89
N SER A 138 9.17 -5.19 13.46
CA SER A 138 9.32 -5.63 12.06
C SER A 138 8.94 -7.09 11.89
N ILE A 139 8.25 -7.67 12.86
CA ILE A 139 7.78 -9.03 12.85
C ILE A 139 6.35 -8.97 12.31
N PRO A 140 6.07 -9.63 11.18
CA PRO A 140 4.71 -9.73 10.67
C PRO A 140 3.77 -10.38 11.69
N ASP A 141 2.61 -9.79 11.89
CA ASP A 141 1.55 -10.32 12.76
C ASP A 141 0.75 -11.42 12.06
N TRP A 142 0.57 -11.29 10.73
CA TRP A 142 -0.01 -12.32 9.88
C TRP A 142 0.83 -12.52 8.62
N SER A 143 0.94 -13.76 8.16
CA SER A 143 1.66 -14.09 6.94
C SER A 143 1.04 -15.25 6.18
N ASP A 144 0.94 -15.12 4.86
CA ASP A 144 0.63 -16.23 3.96
C ASP A 144 1.71 -16.41 2.89
N THR A 145 2.03 -17.67 2.59
CA THR A 145 2.98 -18.07 1.56
C THR A 145 2.28 -18.90 0.51
N ILE A 146 2.47 -18.58 -0.77
CA ILE A 146 1.83 -19.34 -1.84
C ILE A 146 2.87 -20.04 -2.71
N PRO A 147 2.76 -21.37 -2.87
CA PRO A 147 3.67 -22.13 -3.70
C PRO A 147 3.34 -22.00 -5.18
N ASN A 148 4.35 -22.21 -6.04
CA ASN A 148 4.23 -22.29 -7.50
C ASN A 148 3.76 -21.01 -8.20
N ILE A 149 4.11 -19.85 -7.65
CA ILE A 149 3.80 -18.54 -8.25
C ILE A 149 4.73 -18.22 -9.43
N VAL A 150 4.19 -17.52 -10.42
CA VAL A 150 4.91 -16.94 -11.55
C VAL A 150 4.50 -15.48 -11.73
N GLY A 151 5.26 -14.56 -11.15
CA GLY A 151 5.15 -13.12 -11.40
C GLY A 151 4.71 -12.30 -10.19
N LEU A 152 4.13 -11.13 -10.49
CA LEU A 152 3.69 -10.13 -9.51
C LEU A 152 2.48 -10.64 -8.72
N ASN A 153 2.51 -10.42 -7.41
CA ASN A 153 1.31 -10.43 -6.61
C ASN A 153 0.75 -9.01 -6.60
N GLU A 154 -0.57 -8.90 -6.62
CA GLU A 154 -1.24 -7.63 -6.32
C GLU A 154 -2.04 -7.87 -5.05
N LEU A 155 -1.93 -6.96 -4.10
CA LEU A 155 -2.75 -6.93 -2.91
C LEU A 155 -3.67 -5.70 -2.99
N TYR A 156 -4.87 -5.84 -2.47
CA TYR A 156 -5.86 -4.79 -2.44
C TYR A 156 -6.57 -4.81 -1.10
N ARG A 157 -6.69 -3.66 -0.45
CA ARG A 157 -7.71 -3.42 0.58
C ARG A 157 -9.09 -3.60 -0.05
N CYS A 158 -9.96 -4.36 0.60
CA CYS A 158 -11.36 -4.46 0.18
C CYS A 158 -12.37 -4.06 1.26
N ASP A 159 -11.89 -3.51 2.38
CA ASP A 159 -12.68 -3.20 3.59
C ASP A 159 -13.46 -4.42 4.08
N ASP A 160 -14.38 -4.26 5.03
CA ASP A 160 -15.28 -5.32 5.50
C ASP A 160 -16.27 -5.78 4.39
N VAL A 161 -15.89 -6.81 3.62
CA VAL A 161 -16.72 -7.35 2.53
C VAL A 161 -17.77 -8.35 3.02
N ASN A 162 -17.62 -8.87 4.24
CA ASN A 162 -18.47 -9.93 4.78
C ASN A 162 -19.49 -9.43 5.84
N GLY A 163 -19.30 -8.22 6.36
CA GLY A 163 -20.11 -7.55 7.38
C GLY A 163 -19.80 -7.95 8.83
N ASP A 164 -18.59 -8.42 9.14
CA ASP A 164 -18.20 -8.89 10.48
C ASP A 164 -17.49 -7.84 11.34
N GLY A 165 -17.17 -6.68 10.76
CA GLY A 165 -16.54 -5.55 11.43
C GLY A 165 -15.02 -5.48 11.27
N PHE A 166 -14.38 -6.44 10.61
CA PHE A 166 -12.95 -6.43 10.32
C PHE A 166 -12.74 -6.06 8.85
N ASP A 167 -11.73 -5.25 8.54
CA ASP A 167 -11.39 -5.02 7.13
C ASP A 167 -10.79 -6.30 6.52
N ASP A 168 -11.08 -6.57 5.25
CA ASP A 168 -10.63 -7.76 4.54
C ASP A 168 -9.58 -7.40 3.47
N ILE A 169 -8.80 -8.41 3.06
CA ILE A 169 -7.80 -8.26 1.99
C ILE A 169 -8.08 -9.15 0.80
N MET A 170 -7.79 -8.63 -0.39
CA MET A 170 -7.87 -9.36 -1.65
C MET A 170 -6.50 -9.46 -2.29
N ALA A 171 -6.06 -10.69 -2.54
CA ALA A 171 -4.79 -10.97 -3.18
C ALA A 171 -4.98 -11.65 -4.54
N ARG A 172 -4.27 -11.14 -5.54
CA ARG A 172 -4.18 -11.75 -6.87
C ARG A 172 -2.83 -12.43 -7.04
N TYR A 173 -2.90 -13.68 -7.47
CA TYR A 173 -1.74 -14.52 -7.74
C TYR A 173 -1.74 -15.04 -9.16
N MET A 174 -0.56 -15.09 -9.76
CA MET A 174 -0.32 -15.84 -10.99
C MET A 174 0.36 -17.14 -10.61
N VAL A 175 -0.30 -18.28 -10.83
CA VAL A 175 0.25 -19.60 -10.49
C VAL A 175 0.46 -20.45 -11.75
N ASN A 176 1.44 -21.35 -11.69
CA ASN A 176 1.67 -22.32 -12.75
C ASN A 176 0.53 -23.35 -12.80
N GLY A 177 -0.25 -23.35 -13.89
CA GLY A 177 -1.12 -24.46 -14.23
C GLY A 177 -0.37 -25.54 -15.05
N SER A 178 -1.05 -26.67 -15.30
CA SER A 178 -0.45 -27.79 -16.05
C SER A 178 -0.11 -27.44 -17.50
N THR A 179 -0.82 -26.48 -18.11
CA THR A 179 -0.66 -26.11 -19.53
C THR A 179 -0.69 -24.60 -19.79
N THR A 180 -1.22 -23.81 -18.85
CA THR A 180 -1.30 -22.34 -18.92
C THR A 180 -1.05 -21.75 -17.54
N GLN A 181 -0.69 -20.47 -17.47
CA GLN A 181 -0.78 -19.71 -16.23
C GLN A 181 -2.24 -19.61 -15.78
N ILE A 182 -2.44 -19.61 -14.46
CA ILE A 182 -3.75 -19.43 -13.83
C ILE A 182 -3.66 -18.18 -12.98
N HIS A 183 -4.62 -17.28 -13.14
CA HIS A 183 -4.82 -16.18 -12.21
C HIS A 183 -5.78 -16.63 -11.12
N GLN A 184 -5.36 -16.50 -9.88
CA GLN A 184 -6.19 -16.73 -8.71
C GLN A 184 -6.46 -15.39 -8.04
N LEU A 185 -7.72 -15.14 -7.71
CA LEU A 185 -8.14 -14.07 -6.82
C LEU A 185 -8.58 -14.72 -5.52
N ARG A 186 -8.03 -14.25 -4.41
CA ARG A 186 -8.27 -14.75 -3.06
C ARG A 186 -8.74 -13.60 -2.21
N ILE A 187 -9.77 -13.82 -1.41
CA ILE A 187 -10.15 -12.93 -0.31
C ILE A 187 -9.82 -13.69 0.96
N TYR A 188 -9.15 -13.00 1.88
CA TYR A 188 -8.90 -13.44 3.24
C TYR A 188 -9.64 -12.46 4.14
N ASN A 189 -10.54 -12.97 4.95
CA ASN A 189 -11.27 -12.11 5.86
C ASN A 189 -10.37 -11.71 7.03
N GLY A 190 -10.54 -10.48 7.50
CA GLY A 190 -9.93 -10.00 8.73
C GLY A 190 -10.44 -10.76 9.96
N GLY A 191 -9.83 -10.47 11.09
CA GLY A 191 -10.23 -11.09 12.35
C GLY A 191 -9.17 -10.96 13.44
N SER A 192 -9.56 -11.33 14.67
CA SER A 192 -8.63 -11.37 15.80
C SER A 192 -7.55 -12.47 15.71
N ASP A 193 -7.77 -13.47 14.84
CA ASP A 193 -6.85 -14.58 14.56
C ASP A 193 -7.14 -15.10 13.14
N PRO A 194 -6.83 -14.31 12.09
CA PRO A 194 -7.15 -14.66 10.72
C PRO A 194 -6.28 -15.81 10.27
N ASP A 195 -6.88 -16.81 9.62
CA ASP A 195 -6.12 -17.96 9.12
C ASP A 195 -5.59 -17.70 7.69
N THR A 196 -4.84 -18.66 7.13
CA THR A 196 -4.24 -18.55 5.79
C THR A 196 -5.05 -19.28 4.71
N ILE A 197 -6.29 -19.66 5.02
CA ILE A 197 -7.21 -20.29 4.08
C ILE A 197 -8.11 -19.19 3.51
N PRO A 198 -8.07 -18.93 2.19
CA PRO A 198 -8.91 -17.89 1.62
C PRO A 198 -10.39 -18.25 1.76
N ASP A 199 -11.17 -17.33 2.33
CA ASP A 199 -12.63 -17.44 2.47
C ASP A 199 -13.36 -17.44 1.13
N TRP A 200 -12.75 -16.80 0.13
CA TRP A 200 -13.23 -16.85 -1.24
C TRP A 200 -12.06 -16.99 -2.22
N LEU A 201 -12.21 -17.89 -3.20
CA LEU A 201 -11.20 -18.17 -4.22
C LEU A 201 -11.88 -18.27 -5.58
N GLN A 202 -11.43 -17.45 -6.53
CA GLN A 202 -11.75 -17.60 -7.95
C GLN A 202 -10.48 -17.85 -8.75
N SER A 203 -10.53 -18.81 -9.68
CA SER A 203 -9.44 -19.10 -10.60
C SER A 203 -9.88 -18.91 -12.05
N ALA A 204 -8.97 -18.40 -12.89
CA ALA A 204 -9.17 -18.29 -14.34
C ALA A 204 -7.88 -18.65 -15.08
N ASN A 205 -7.99 -19.45 -16.13
CA ASN A 205 -6.86 -19.71 -17.01
C ASN A 205 -6.52 -18.44 -17.79
N TRP A 206 -5.23 -18.15 -17.94
CA TRP A 206 -4.78 -17.14 -18.87
C TRP A 206 -4.99 -17.68 -20.30
N VAL A 207 -6.00 -17.16 -20.98
CA VAL A 207 -6.24 -17.47 -22.39
C VAL A 207 -5.78 -16.26 -23.20
N ASN A 208 -4.81 -16.44 -24.10
CA ASN A 208 -4.41 -15.39 -25.04
C ASN A 208 -5.64 -14.92 -25.82
N MET A 209 -6.11 -13.69 -25.56
CA MET A 209 -7.26 -13.09 -26.27
C MET A 209 -6.91 -12.56 -27.67
N PHE A 210 -5.78 -12.97 -28.24
CA PHE A 210 -5.40 -12.62 -29.61
C PHE A 210 -5.13 -13.90 -30.41
N ALA A 211 -6.18 -14.39 -31.06
CA ALA A 211 -6.12 -15.36 -32.16
C ALA A 211 -6.96 -14.86 -33.32
#